data_AF-A0A1F9XM22-F1
#
_entry.id   AF-A0A1F9XM22-F1
#
_cell.length_a   1.000
_cell.length_b   1.000
_cell.length_c   1.000
_cell.angle_alpha   90.00
_cell.angle_beta   90.00
_cell.angle_gamma   90.00
#
_symmetry.space_group_name_H-M   'P 1'
#
loop_
_entity.id
_entity.type
_entity.pdbx_description
1 polymer ?
#
loop_
_entity_poly.entity_id
_entity_poly.type
_entity_poly.pdbx_seq_one_letter_code
_entity_poly.pdbx_strand_id
1 'polypeptide(L)'
;MQCVYDTVLSVIKKIDISELFSFVFSAIAISFSIYTYSKSRGIALYQDIDRLYLELLKLGMENPRFLNPQLTCNYQQSFCSDELYRYKAYAFIAWNICETISDRRNDTELFKTWLPVLKVENNLHRAWFDAEENREKFKKEFQDFVKESFPHHSK
;
A
#
# COMPACT_ATOMS: atom_id res chain seq x y z
N MET A 1 28.26 -58.58 -14.76
CA MET A 1 27.42 -57.50 -15.32
C MET A 1 25.93 -57.70 -15.07
N GLN A 2 25.40 -58.94 -15.14
CA GLN A 2 23.97 -59.22 -14.89
C GLN A 2 23.46 -58.80 -13.50
N CYS A 3 24.21 -59.11 -12.43
CA CYS A 3 23.85 -58.76 -11.05
C CYS A 3 23.70 -57.24 -10.80
N VAL A 4 24.53 -56.42 -11.45
CA VAL A 4 24.44 -54.95 -11.33
C VAL A 4 23.22 -54.44 -12.10
N TYR A 5 22.94 -55.01 -13.27
CA TYR A 5 21.76 -54.67 -14.07
C TYR A 5 20.45 -55.01 -13.35
N ASP A 6 20.38 -56.18 -12.73
CA ASP A 6 19.22 -56.64 -11.95
C ASP A 6 19.04 -55.79 -10.67
N THR A 7 20.13 -55.37 -10.03
CA THR A 7 20.09 -54.47 -8.88
C THR A 7 19.56 -53.09 -9.28
N VAL A 8 20.05 -52.51 -10.38
CA VAL A 8 19.59 -51.21 -10.90
C VAL A 8 18.13 -51.28 -11.33
N LEU A 9 17.69 -52.35 -12.01
CA LEU A 9 16.29 -52.58 -12.37
C LEU A 9 15.38 -52.76 -11.15
N SER A 10 15.86 -53.42 -10.08
CA SER A 10 15.09 -53.57 -8.85
C SER A 10 14.92 -52.26 -8.09
N VAL A 11 15.90 -51.36 -8.16
CA VAL A 11 15.84 -50.02 -7.58
C VAL A 11 14.90 -49.13 -8.40
N ILE A 12 14.97 -49.19 -9.74
CA ILE A 12 14.07 -48.43 -10.63
C ILE A 12 12.62 -48.92 -10.51
N LYS A 13 12.38 -50.23 -10.37
CA LYS A 13 11.03 -50.79 -10.11
C LYS A 13 10.48 -50.47 -8.71
N LYS A 14 11.35 -50.15 -7.75
CA LYS A 14 10.96 -49.76 -6.38
C LYS A 14 10.54 -48.30 -6.27
N ILE A 15 10.86 -47.46 -7.25
CA ILE A 15 10.32 -46.11 -7.32
C ILE A 15 8.88 -46.24 -7.79
N ASP A 16 7.95 -46.19 -6.84
CA ASP A 16 6.52 -46.28 -7.12
C ASP A 16 6.12 -45.02 -7.88
N ILE A 17 5.74 -45.17 -9.15
CA ILE A 17 5.41 -44.06 -10.04
C ILE A 17 4.28 -43.20 -9.45
N SER A 18 3.42 -43.81 -8.62
CA SER A 18 2.37 -43.13 -7.86
C SER A 18 2.90 -42.16 -6.78
N GLU A 19 3.99 -42.52 -6.09
CA GLU A 19 4.65 -41.65 -5.11
C GLU A 19 5.32 -40.46 -5.78
N LEU A 20 6.02 -40.71 -6.90
CA LEU A 20 6.62 -39.62 -7.70
C LEU A 20 5.55 -38.67 -8.23
N PHE A 21 4.44 -39.19 -8.74
CA PHE A 21 3.32 -38.39 -9.21
C PHE A 21 2.70 -37.55 -8.08
N SER A 22 2.51 -38.15 -6.91
CA SER A 22 1.97 -37.46 -5.73
C SER A 22 2.90 -36.34 -5.29
N PHE A 23 4.21 -36.58 -5.24
CA PHE A 23 5.20 -35.55 -4.90
C PHE A 23 5.18 -34.38 -5.88
N VAL A 24 5.17 -34.65 -7.19
CA VAL A 24 5.10 -33.62 -8.23
C VAL A 24 3.79 -32.84 -8.14
N PHE A 25 2.66 -33.53 -7.95
CA PHE A 25 1.35 -32.89 -7.79
C PHE A 25 1.30 -31.99 -6.55
N SER A 26 1.84 -32.44 -5.41
CA SER A 26 1.96 -31.63 -4.20
C SER A 26 2.84 -30.39 -4.42
N ALA A 27 3.98 -30.53 -5.12
CA ALA A 27 4.84 -29.40 -5.43
C ALA A 27 4.14 -28.36 -6.32
N ILE A 28 3.38 -28.81 -7.33
CA ILE A 28 2.57 -27.94 -8.19
C ILE A 28 1.47 -27.25 -7.35
N ALA A 29 0.77 -28.00 -6.51
CA ALA A 29 -0.30 -27.46 -5.67
C ALA A 29 0.22 -26.40 -4.70
N ILE A 30 1.37 -26.62 -4.05
CA ILE A 30 2.01 -25.62 -3.18
C ILE A 30 2.41 -24.39 -3.99
N SER A 31 3.02 -24.57 -5.16
CA SER A 31 3.42 -23.46 -6.04
C SER A 31 2.22 -22.63 -6.48
N PHE A 32 1.14 -23.29 -6.87
CA PHE A 32 -0.12 -22.64 -7.24
C PHE A 32 -0.78 -21.94 -6.05
N SER A 33 -0.73 -22.53 -4.85
CA SER A 33 -1.23 -21.92 -3.62
C SER A 33 -0.45 -20.65 -3.26
N ILE A 34 0.88 -20.66 -3.38
CA ILE A 34 1.72 -19.47 -3.13
C ILE A 34 1.37 -18.37 -4.14
N TYR A 35 1.24 -18.72 -5.42
CA TYR A 35 0.86 -17.78 -6.48
C TYR A 35 -0.51 -17.15 -6.23
N THR A 36 -1.53 -17.97 -5.96
CA THR A 36 -2.90 -17.49 -5.71
C THR A 36 -2.99 -16.66 -4.43
N TYR A 37 -2.28 -17.06 -3.36
CA TYR A 37 -2.21 -16.28 -2.12
C TYR A 37 -1.59 -14.90 -2.35
N SER A 38 -0.48 -14.82 -3.09
CA SER A 38 0.16 -13.55 -3.44
C SER A 38 -0.81 -12.62 -4.20
N LYS A 39 -1.51 -13.17 -5.20
CA LYS A 39 -2.49 -12.42 -6.00
C LYS A 39 -3.70 -11.97 -5.17
N SER A 40 -4.22 -12.86 -4.32
CA SER A 40 -5.35 -12.57 -3.43
C SER A 40 -5.03 -11.45 -2.44
N ARG A 41 -3.80 -11.44 -1.89
CA ARG A 41 -3.32 -10.33 -1.03
C ARG A 41 -3.31 -9.00 -1.76
N GLY A 42 -2.81 -8.95 -3.00
CA GLY A 42 -2.80 -7.72 -3.79
C GLY A 42 -4.21 -7.15 -4.01
N ILE A 43 -5.19 -8.01 -4.31
CA ILE A 43 -6.60 -7.62 -4.49
C ILE A 43 -7.22 -7.09 -3.20
N ALA A 44 -7.05 -7.79 -2.08
CA ALA A 44 -7.59 -7.37 -0.78
C ALA A 44 -7.04 -6.00 -0.36
N LEU A 45 -5.73 -5.79 -0.57
CA LEU A 45 -5.07 -4.53 -0.24
C LEU A 45 -5.53 -3.36 -1.11
N TYR A 46 -5.77 -3.60 -2.40
CA TYR A 46 -6.36 -2.60 -3.29
C TYR A 46 -7.75 -2.18 -2.82
N GLN A 47 -8.59 -3.17 -2.46
CA GLN A 47 -9.93 -2.94 -1.93
C GLN A 47 -9.90 -2.15 -0.61
N ASP A 48 -8.91 -2.37 0.25
CA ASP A 48 -8.76 -1.62 1.49
C ASP A 48 -8.41 -0.14 1.25
N ILE A 49 -7.43 0.16 0.40
CA ILE A 49 -7.07 1.55 0.06
C ILE A 49 -8.27 2.26 -0.58
N ASP A 50 -8.98 1.59 -1.49
CA ASP A 50 -10.16 2.13 -2.15
C ASP A 50 -11.27 2.48 -1.17
N ARG A 51 -11.57 1.57 -0.24
CA ARG A 51 -12.56 1.78 0.82
C ARG A 51 -12.17 2.94 1.73
N LEU A 52 -10.92 2.98 2.22
CA LEU A 52 -10.43 4.04 3.09
C LEU A 52 -10.47 5.40 2.40
N TYR A 53 -10.08 5.45 1.12
CA TYR A 53 -10.13 6.69 0.36
C TYR A 53 -11.56 7.15 0.09
N LEU A 54 -12.48 6.24 -0.21
CA LEU A 54 -13.90 6.56 -0.33
C LEU A 54 -14.48 7.12 0.97
N GLU A 55 -14.10 6.55 2.13
CA GLU A 55 -14.49 7.07 3.44
C GLU A 55 -13.93 8.48 3.69
N LEU A 56 -12.65 8.73 3.35
CA LEU A 56 -12.06 10.06 3.40
C LEU A 56 -12.83 11.06 2.52
N LEU A 57 -13.15 10.69 1.28
CA LEU A 57 -13.92 11.53 0.36
C LEU A 57 -15.32 11.83 0.90
N LYS A 58 -16.00 10.87 1.53
CA LYS A 58 -17.29 11.10 2.19
C LYS A 58 -17.17 12.11 3.33
N LEU A 59 -16.16 11.98 4.18
CA LEU A 59 -15.88 12.95 5.24
C LEU A 59 -15.59 14.35 4.67
N GLY A 60 -14.88 14.41 3.53
CA GLY A 60 -14.61 15.64 2.81
C GLY A 60 -15.87 16.27 2.19
N MET A 61 -16.82 15.46 1.70
CA MET A 61 -18.12 15.93 1.24
C MET A 61 -18.98 16.48 2.37
N GLU A 62 -18.91 15.88 3.56
CA GLU A 62 -19.58 16.38 4.78
C GLU A 62 -18.92 17.66 5.32
N ASN A 63 -17.62 17.84 5.07
CA ASN A 63 -16.84 19.01 5.48
C ASN A 63 -16.11 19.66 4.30
N PRO A 64 -16.80 20.26 3.31
CA PRO A 64 -16.18 20.74 2.06
C PRO A 64 -15.05 21.74 2.25
N ARG A 65 -15.04 22.46 3.38
CA ARG A 65 -13.97 23.40 3.72
C ARG A 65 -12.61 22.71 3.90
N PHE A 66 -12.57 21.43 4.23
CA PHE A 66 -11.33 20.65 4.33
C PHE A 66 -10.74 20.31 2.96
N LEU A 67 -11.53 20.42 1.89
CA LEU A 67 -11.10 20.20 0.50
C LEU A 67 -10.72 21.50 -0.21
N ASN A 68 -10.66 22.63 0.51
CA ASN A 68 -10.40 23.95 -0.06
C ASN A 68 -8.92 24.34 0.12
N PRO A 69 -8.10 24.35 -0.96
CA PRO A 69 -6.66 24.65 -0.86
C PRO A 69 -6.34 26.00 -0.21
N GLN A 70 -7.19 27.01 -0.40
CA GLN A 70 -6.99 28.34 0.16
C GLN A 70 -7.18 28.35 1.68
N LEU A 71 -8.04 27.48 2.21
CA LEU A 71 -8.22 27.33 3.64
C LEU A 71 -7.15 26.44 4.25
N THR A 72 -6.85 25.31 3.61
CA THR A 72 -5.95 24.29 4.15
C THR A 72 -4.46 24.68 4.13
N CYS A 73 -4.04 25.53 3.18
CA CYS A 73 -2.67 26.06 3.16
C CYS A 73 -2.37 26.96 4.37
N ASN A 74 -3.39 27.58 4.95
CA ASN A 74 -3.30 28.43 6.14
C ASN A 74 -4.27 27.95 7.23
N TYR A 75 -4.33 26.63 7.42
CA TYR A 75 -5.37 25.98 8.22
C TYR A 75 -5.47 26.47 9.67
N GLN A 76 -4.35 26.92 10.26
CA GLN A 76 -4.32 27.44 11.63
C GLN A 76 -5.12 28.74 11.79
N GLN A 77 -5.21 29.56 10.74
CA GLN A 77 -5.98 30.81 10.73
C GLN A 77 -7.37 30.62 10.13
N SER A 78 -7.52 29.67 9.19
CA SER A 78 -8.76 29.41 8.46
C SER A 78 -9.81 28.64 9.25
N PHE A 79 -9.41 27.84 10.24
CA PHE A 79 -10.29 27.03 11.07
C PHE A 79 -10.15 27.43 12.54
N CYS A 80 -11.26 27.50 13.28
CA CYS A 80 -11.28 27.88 14.69
C CYS A 80 -11.88 26.78 15.59
N SER A 81 -11.39 26.73 16.83
CA SER A 81 -11.87 25.83 17.90
C SER A 81 -12.05 24.38 17.43
N ASP A 82 -13.26 23.82 17.54
CA ASP A 82 -13.56 22.42 17.21
C ASP A 82 -13.34 22.08 15.73
N GLU A 83 -13.52 23.05 14.82
CA GLU A 83 -13.31 22.83 13.40
C GLU A 83 -11.83 22.59 13.08
N LEU A 84 -10.93 23.27 13.79
CA LEU A 84 -9.49 23.05 13.65
C LEU A 84 -9.12 21.62 14.06
N TYR A 85 -9.68 21.10 15.15
CA TYR A 85 -9.42 19.73 15.57
C TYR A 85 -9.96 18.71 14.56
N ARG A 86 -11.15 18.93 14.01
CA ARG A 86 -11.72 18.09 12.94
C ARG A 86 -10.86 18.10 11.69
N TYR A 87 -10.39 19.28 11.26
CA TYR A 87 -9.47 19.39 10.14
C TYR A 87 -8.15 18.66 10.40
N LYS A 88 -7.55 18.83 11.58
CA LYS A 88 -6.30 18.16 11.95
C LYS A 88 -6.46 16.62 11.91
N ALA A 89 -7.59 16.10 12.38
CA ALA A 89 -7.91 14.68 12.29
C ALA A 89 -8.08 14.23 10.84
N TYR A 90 -8.81 15.00 10.02
CA TYR A 90 -8.99 14.73 8.60
C TYR A 90 -7.66 14.67 7.84
N ALA A 91 -6.82 15.70 8.00
CA ALA A 91 -5.50 15.76 7.38
C ALA A 91 -4.61 14.59 7.83
N PHE A 92 -4.70 14.19 9.09
CA PHE A 92 -3.96 13.03 9.58
C PHE A 92 -4.42 11.72 8.91
N ILE A 93 -5.72 11.51 8.73
CA ILE A 93 -6.26 10.35 8.02
C ILE A 93 -5.77 10.35 6.56
N ALA A 94 -5.87 11.49 5.87
CA ALA A 94 -5.40 11.64 4.49
C ALA A 94 -3.92 11.26 4.34
N TRP A 95 -3.06 11.75 5.24
CA TRP A 95 -1.64 11.42 5.20
C TRP A 95 -1.31 9.98 5.58
N ASN A 96 -2.07 9.32 6.46
CA ASN A 96 -1.92 7.89 6.73
C ASN A 96 -2.26 7.05 5.49
N ILE A 97 -3.27 7.44 4.72
CA ILE A 97 -3.58 6.79 3.43
C ILE A 97 -2.43 7.00 2.46
N CYS A 98 -1.89 8.22 2.36
CA CYS A 98 -0.71 8.52 1.53
C CYS A 98 0.53 7.70 1.93
N GLU A 99 0.81 7.55 3.22
CA GLU A 99 1.90 6.71 3.72
C GLU A 99 1.68 5.24 3.36
N THR A 100 0.45 4.75 3.51
CA THR A 100 0.06 3.38 3.12
C THR A 100 0.28 3.14 1.63
N ILE A 101 -0.04 4.12 0.77
CA ILE A 101 0.23 4.04 -0.67
C ILE A 101 1.75 4.01 -0.94
N SER A 102 2.52 4.87 -0.26
CA SER A 102 3.98 4.95 -0.44
C SER A 102 4.73 3.70 0.04
N ASP A 103 4.30 3.10 1.14
CA ASP A 103 4.79 1.80 1.64
C ASP A 103 4.67 0.69 0.57
N ARG A 104 3.82 0.89 -0.45
CA ARG A 104 3.56 -0.06 -1.54
C ARG A 104 4.15 0.35 -2.89
N ARG A 105 5.10 1.27 -2.92
CA ARG A 105 5.82 1.67 -4.15
C ARG A 105 6.45 0.51 -4.95
N ASN A 106 6.73 -0.62 -4.30
CA ASN A 106 7.27 -1.82 -4.96
C ASN A 106 6.24 -2.52 -5.87
N ASP A 107 4.94 -2.29 -5.63
CA ASP A 107 3.87 -2.66 -6.55
C ASP A 107 3.65 -1.50 -7.52
N THR A 108 4.39 -1.52 -8.64
CA THR A 108 4.47 -0.38 -9.56
C THR A 108 3.13 -0.02 -10.20
N GLU A 109 2.28 -1.01 -10.47
CA GLU A 109 0.96 -0.77 -11.05
C GLU A 109 0.01 -0.15 -10.03
N LEU A 110 -0.05 -0.71 -8.81
CA LEU A 110 -0.85 -0.12 -7.73
C LEU A 110 -0.39 1.31 -7.43
N PHE A 111 0.92 1.50 -7.29
CA PHE A 111 1.48 2.81 -6.97
C PHE A 111 1.17 3.84 -8.07
N LYS A 112 1.29 3.45 -9.35
CA LYS A 112 0.94 4.33 -10.48
C LYS A 112 -0.54 4.74 -10.47
N THR A 113 -1.44 3.83 -10.12
CA THR A 113 -2.88 4.12 -9.98
C THR A 113 -3.16 5.13 -8.87
N TRP A 114 -2.45 5.02 -7.74
CA TRP A 114 -2.70 5.82 -6.55
C TRP A 114 -1.84 7.09 -6.43
N LEU A 115 -0.82 7.24 -7.28
CA LEU A 115 0.03 8.43 -7.32
C LEU A 115 -0.75 9.75 -7.53
N PRO A 116 -1.83 9.81 -8.34
CA PRO A 116 -2.66 11.01 -8.43
C PRO A 116 -3.29 11.42 -7.10
N VAL A 117 -3.74 10.46 -6.29
CA VAL A 117 -4.32 10.72 -4.97
C VAL A 117 -3.26 11.32 -4.04
N LEU A 118 -2.07 10.71 -3.98
CA LEU A 118 -0.91 11.27 -3.26
C LEU A 118 -0.65 12.74 -3.64
N LYS A 119 -0.71 13.07 -4.93
CA LYS A 119 -0.51 14.44 -5.42
C LYS A 119 -1.62 15.40 -4.96
N VAL A 120 -2.88 14.98 -5.04
CA VAL A 120 -4.03 15.79 -4.62
C VAL A 120 -3.97 16.07 -3.12
N GLU A 121 -3.81 15.03 -2.31
CA GLU A 121 -3.76 15.16 -0.85
C GLU A 121 -2.52 15.92 -0.39
N ASN A 122 -1.37 15.74 -1.06
CA ASN A 122 -0.19 16.58 -0.83
C ASN A 122 -0.54 18.05 -1.06
N ASN A 123 -1.13 18.41 -2.19
CA ASN A 123 -1.43 19.81 -2.49
C ASN A 123 -2.42 20.43 -1.49
N LEU A 124 -3.37 19.65 -0.99
CA LEU A 124 -4.35 20.11 0.00
C LEU A 124 -3.74 20.24 1.39
N HIS A 125 -2.98 19.24 1.84
CA HIS A 125 -2.65 19.07 3.25
C HIS A 125 -1.16 19.20 3.57
N ARG A 126 -0.32 19.63 2.61
CA ARG A 126 1.12 19.80 2.82
C ARG A 126 1.46 20.76 3.95
N ALA A 127 0.75 21.87 4.08
CA ALA A 127 0.98 22.84 5.16
C ALA A 127 0.80 22.22 6.56
N TRP A 128 -0.15 21.28 6.70
CA TRP A 128 -0.32 20.54 7.94
C TRP A 128 0.79 19.51 8.15
N PHE A 129 1.19 18.79 7.10
CA PHE A 129 2.26 17.77 7.16
C PHE A 129 3.62 18.35 7.53
N ASP A 130 3.98 19.51 6.96
CA ASP A 130 5.28 20.13 7.16
C ASP A 130 5.41 20.84 8.53
N ALA A 131 4.29 21.06 9.22
CA ALA A 131 4.24 21.72 10.52
C ALA A 131 5.02 20.91 11.56
N GLU A 132 5.80 21.59 12.40
CA GLU A 132 6.75 20.95 13.32
C GLU A 132 6.07 19.95 14.26
N GLU A 133 4.87 20.27 14.73
CA GLU A 133 4.09 19.40 15.61
C GLU A 133 3.64 18.07 14.97
N ASN A 134 3.72 17.95 13.65
CA ASN A 134 3.27 16.76 12.92
C ASN A 134 4.42 15.95 12.32
N ARG A 135 5.67 16.46 12.35
CA ARG A 135 6.82 15.80 11.74
C ARG A 135 7.08 14.41 12.30
N GLU A 136 6.89 14.20 13.59
CA GLU A 136 7.16 12.89 14.23
C GLU A 136 6.05 11.86 14.03
N LYS A 137 4.93 12.24 13.40
CA LYS A 137 3.77 11.34 13.21
C LYS A 137 3.94 10.34 12.08
N PHE A 138 4.96 10.50 11.24
CA PHE A 138 5.20 9.69 10.05
C PHE A 138 6.63 9.20 9.99
N LYS A 139 6.85 8.06 9.32
CA LYS A 139 8.19 7.51 9.14
C LYS A 139 9.11 8.49 8.41
N LYS A 140 10.39 8.49 8.76
CA LYS A 140 11.38 9.36 8.13
C LYS A 140 11.47 9.09 6.62
N GLU A 141 11.42 7.81 6.23
CA GLU A 141 11.45 7.37 4.84
C GLU A 141 10.26 7.93 4.03
N PHE A 142 9.08 8.01 4.65
CA PHE A 142 7.91 8.60 4.01
C PHE A 142 8.05 10.12 3.87
N GLN A 143 8.54 10.80 4.90
CA GLN A 143 8.81 12.24 4.84
C GLN A 143 9.83 12.59 3.75
N ASP A 144 10.91 11.81 3.66
CA ASP A 144 11.95 12.01 2.65
C ASP A 144 11.39 11.75 1.25
N PHE A 145 10.61 10.67 1.07
CA PHE A 145 9.88 10.38 -0.17
C PHE A 145 8.98 11.56 -0.61
N VAL A 146 8.21 12.14 0.31
CA VAL A 146 7.31 13.27 0.01
C VAL A 146 8.11 14.52 -0.41
N LYS A 147 9.24 14.80 0.26
CA LYS A 147 10.11 15.94 -0.08
C LYS A 147 10.76 15.77 -1.45
N GLU A 148 11.22 14.58 -1.78
CA GLU A 148 11.87 14.26 -3.06
C GLU A 148 10.86 14.23 -4.22
N SER A 149 9.71 13.60 -4.01
CA SER A 149 8.70 13.39 -5.06
C SER A 149 7.81 14.60 -5.30
N PHE A 150 7.62 15.44 -4.28
CA PHE A 150 6.77 16.64 -4.33
C PHE A 150 7.53 17.83 -3.72
N PRO A 151 8.58 18.34 -4.40
CA PRO A 151 9.30 19.51 -3.93
C PRO A 151 8.39 20.73 -3.91
N HIS A 152 8.63 21.64 -2.96
CA HIS A 152 7.98 22.94 -2.96
C HIS A 152 8.38 23.69 -4.22
N HIS A 153 7.50 23.73 -5.22
CA HIS A 153 7.62 24.70 -6.29
C HIS A 153 7.25 26.05 -5.67
N SER A 154 8.25 26.76 -5.15
CA SER A 154 8.14 28.18 -4.84
C SER A 154 7.55 28.88 -6.08
N LYS A 155 6.28 29.25 -5.99
CA LYS A 155 5.68 30.23 -6.90
C LYS A 155 6.03 31.61 -6.42
#